data_AF-A0A8C0VHW0-F1
#
_entry.id   AF-A0A8C0VHW0-F1
#
_cell.length_a   1.000
_cell.length_b   1.000
_cell.length_c   1.000
_cell.angle_alpha   90.00
_cell.angle_beta   90.00
_cell.angle_gamma   90.00
#
_symmetry.space_group_name_H-M   'P 1'
#
loop_
_entity.id
_entity.type
_entity.pdbx_description
1 polymer ?
#
loop_
_entity_poly.entity_id
_entity_poly.type
_entity_poly.pdbx_seq_one_letter_code
_entity_poly.pdbx_strand_id
1 'polypeptide(L)'
;MFEGPFQPVILGSHELLSFGVGTIRQMIRASSFPNFPKLPFGERRSARPPWQQPFSRSTEGASTVTARALGQQERLQLRAQRALGQQEGQCSGADSVFVLQAALCRCSQPLAGFSARCLEDEQMLQAIREANPGCPFMYVVDTRPKLNAMANRAAGKGYENEDNYENIRFKFIGIENIHVMRSSLQKLLEVCEMKSPSMSDFLTGLENSGWLRHIKAVMDAGVFLAKAVREERASVLVHCSDGWDRTAQVCSLASLLLDPFYRTFKGFMVLIEKEWIAMGHKFSHRCGHLDGDPKEVSPVFTQFVECVWQLMQQFPCSFEFSERFLLEIHDHVYSCQFGNFLGTCHKEREELRIFEKTHSLWPFLLQRKQELRNPLYRGFTAYKELQPNTLPFSFQFWCGMYNRFDKGMHPKQCVLDQLLSCISQKVTLEDSASQLENRLPILDGPLPSKGCTSPEAGAAAAKAPTPPQDCAGGAAPVLSNGPSLGQQKHEESPAQPQDLGASREDGQAQHQG
;
A
#
# COMPACT_ATOMS: atom_id res chain seq x y z
N MET A 1 -23.64 -53.18 29.05
CA MET A 1 -22.55 -54.18 29.01
C MET A 1 -22.22 -54.39 27.53
N PHE A 2 -21.04 -54.06 27.03
CA PHE A 2 -19.74 -53.94 27.70
C PHE A 2 -19.13 -52.54 27.71
N GLU A 3 -18.20 -52.32 28.64
CA GLU A 3 -17.35 -51.13 28.77
C GLU A 3 -16.01 -51.32 28.01
N GLY A 4 -15.15 -50.30 28.00
CA GLY A 4 -13.90 -50.25 27.20
C GLY A 4 -12.72 -51.06 27.76
N PRO A 5 -11.43 -50.62 27.60
CA PRO A 5 -10.93 -49.44 26.89
C PRO A 5 -9.89 -49.75 25.77
N PHE A 6 -9.83 -48.92 24.72
CA PHE A 6 -8.74 -48.97 23.74
C PHE A 6 -7.64 -47.96 24.06
N GLN A 7 -6.40 -48.45 24.13
CA GLN A 7 -5.20 -47.62 24.28
C GLN A 7 -4.83 -46.91 22.95
N PRO A 8 -4.28 -45.69 22.99
CA PRO A 8 -3.85 -44.99 21.78
C PRO A 8 -2.52 -45.55 21.25
N VAL A 9 -2.52 -46.02 20.01
CA VAL A 9 -1.29 -46.31 19.26
C VAL A 9 -0.67 -45.00 18.81
N ILE A 10 0.55 -44.72 19.26
CA ILE A 10 1.34 -43.55 18.84
C ILE A 10 1.89 -43.82 17.44
N LEU A 11 1.51 -43.01 16.45
CA LEU A 11 2.14 -43.00 15.12
C LEU A 11 2.57 -41.59 14.70
N GLY A 12 3.89 -41.48 14.50
CA GLY A 12 4.53 -40.69 13.42
C GLY A 12 4.07 -39.27 13.19
N SER A 13 4.75 -38.30 13.82
CA SER A 13 4.66 -36.89 13.46
C SER A 13 5.34 -36.60 12.12
N HIS A 14 4.59 -36.54 11.02
CA HIS A 14 4.93 -35.81 9.80
C HIS A 14 3.63 -35.47 9.02
N GLU A 15 3.70 -34.47 8.14
CA GLU A 15 2.57 -33.88 7.38
C GLU A 15 1.66 -32.89 8.17
N LEU A 16 0.87 -32.08 7.43
CA LEU A 16 -0.03 -31.01 7.91
C LEU A 16 0.58 -29.66 8.41
N LEU A 17 1.76 -29.26 7.92
CA LEU A 17 2.33 -27.90 8.11
C LEU A 17 2.50 -27.08 6.80
N SER A 18 1.75 -27.40 5.73
CA SER A 18 1.98 -26.91 4.36
C SER A 18 1.15 -25.71 3.90
N PHE A 19 -0.05 -25.49 4.44
CA PHE A 19 -1.18 -24.71 3.86
C PHE A 19 -1.05 -23.17 3.77
N GLY A 20 0.14 -22.63 3.49
CA GLY A 20 0.38 -21.19 3.27
C GLY A 20 1.83 -20.79 3.53
N VAL A 21 2.49 -21.53 4.42
CA VAL A 21 3.96 -21.51 4.56
C VAL A 21 4.63 -22.06 3.30
N GLY A 22 3.94 -22.87 2.47
CA GLY A 22 4.44 -23.39 1.20
C GLY A 22 4.86 -22.30 0.20
N THR A 23 3.96 -21.39 -0.17
CA THR A 23 4.21 -20.30 -1.13
C THR A 23 5.29 -19.33 -0.62
N ILE A 24 5.22 -18.96 0.67
CA ILE A 24 6.22 -18.11 1.32
C ILE A 24 7.59 -18.82 1.35
N ARG A 25 7.65 -20.13 1.62
CA ARG A 25 8.89 -20.93 1.53
C ARG A 25 9.39 -21.08 0.10
N GLN A 26 8.51 -21.16 -0.91
CA GLN A 26 8.94 -21.17 -2.31
C GLN A 26 9.60 -19.84 -2.70
N MET A 27 9.06 -18.69 -2.27
CA MET A 27 9.72 -17.39 -2.48
C MET A 27 11.07 -17.28 -1.74
N ILE A 28 11.17 -17.86 -0.53
CA ILE A 28 12.43 -17.92 0.23
C ILE A 28 13.44 -18.90 -0.40
N ARG A 29 12.99 -20.00 -1.04
CA ARG A 29 13.85 -20.98 -1.72
C ARG A 29 14.28 -20.54 -3.12
N ALA A 30 13.42 -19.83 -3.85
CA ALA A 30 13.72 -19.29 -5.18
C ALA A 30 14.79 -18.18 -5.16
N SER A 31 15.15 -17.66 -3.98
CA SER A 31 16.22 -16.67 -3.76
C SER A 31 17.53 -17.32 -3.29
N SER A 32 17.87 -18.48 -3.85
CA SER A 32 19.10 -19.23 -3.52
C SER A 32 20.37 -18.56 -4.07
N PHE A 33 21.00 -17.72 -3.25
CA PHE A 33 22.40 -17.28 -3.46
C PHE A 33 23.38 -18.13 -2.64
N PRO A 34 24.49 -18.61 -3.22
CA PRO A 34 25.52 -19.34 -2.48
C PRO A 34 26.47 -18.36 -1.80
N ASN A 35 26.20 -18.03 -0.53
CA ASN A 35 27.17 -17.68 0.53
C ASN A 35 26.50 -16.98 1.73
N PHE A 36 25.66 -17.70 2.48
CA PHE A 36 25.35 -17.39 3.89
C PHE A 36 25.19 -18.70 4.67
N PRO A 37 25.49 -18.74 5.99
CA PRO A 37 25.54 -20.01 6.72
C PRO A 37 24.17 -20.67 6.84
N LYS A 38 24.16 -22.01 6.81
CA LYS A 38 22.94 -22.82 6.98
C LYS A 38 22.29 -22.50 8.33
N LEU A 39 21.07 -21.96 8.31
CA LEU A 39 20.27 -21.73 9.53
C LEU A 39 20.04 -23.08 10.26
N PRO A 40 20.52 -23.26 11.50
CA PRO A 40 20.23 -24.46 12.26
C PRO A 40 18.84 -24.35 12.89
N PHE A 41 17.86 -25.04 12.32
CA PHE A 41 16.67 -25.45 13.07
C PHE A 41 17.08 -26.54 14.07
N GLY A 42 17.78 -26.13 15.14
CA GLY A 42 18.20 -27.00 16.22
C GLY A 42 17.03 -27.33 17.14
N GLU A 43 16.80 -28.61 17.37
CA GLU A 43 15.84 -29.07 18.38
C GLU A 43 16.23 -28.53 19.76
N ARG A 44 15.33 -27.77 20.40
CA ARG A 44 15.34 -27.59 21.86
C ARG A 44 13.97 -27.90 22.42
N ARG A 45 13.90 -29.03 23.13
CA ARG A 45 12.78 -29.36 24.02
C ARG A 45 12.74 -28.31 25.15
N SER A 46 11.68 -27.52 25.22
CA SER A 46 11.26 -26.86 26.46
C SER A 46 9.88 -27.39 26.83
N ALA A 47 9.62 -27.59 28.12
CA ALA A 47 8.53 -28.43 28.60
C ALA A 47 7.34 -27.64 29.17
N ARG A 48 6.14 -28.24 29.04
CA ARG A 48 4.83 -27.89 29.66
C ARG A 48 3.98 -26.81 28.94
N PRO A 49 2.63 -26.87 29.06
CA PRO A 49 1.77 -28.04 28.84
C PRO A 49 0.58 -27.66 27.88
N PRO A 50 -0.55 -28.40 27.76
CA PRO A 50 -1.01 -28.88 26.45
C PRO A 50 -2.20 -28.11 25.85
N TRP A 51 -2.08 -27.66 24.60
CA TRP A 51 -3.22 -27.21 23.81
C TRP A 51 -3.56 -28.27 22.75
N GLN A 52 -4.60 -29.08 23.02
CA GLN A 52 -5.13 -30.04 22.05
C GLN A 52 -5.83 -29.31 20.89
N GLN A 53 -5.62 -29.77 19.66
CA GLN A 53 -6.33 -29.28 18.47
C GLN A 53 -7.65 -30.06 18.28
N PRO A 54 -8.81 -29.38 18.16
CA PRO A 54 -10.02 -30.02 17.64
C PRO A 54 -9.95 -30.11 16.11
N PHE A 55 -10.23 -31.30 15.57
CA PHE A 55 -10.47 -31.52 14.15
C PHE A 55 -11.92 -31.17 13.79
N SER A 56 -12.15 -30.57 12.62
CA SER A 56 -13.44 -30.69 11.91
C SER A 56 -13.25 -30.46 10.41
N ARG A 57 -13.53 -31.49 9.60
CA ARG A 57 -13.83 -31.33 8.17
C ARG A 57 -15.29 -30.90 8.02
N SER A 58 -15.58 -30.03 7.06
CA SER A 58 -16.88 -30.00 6.40
C SER A 58 -16.69 -29.83 4.90
N THR A 59 -17.10 -30.85 4.16
CA THR A 59 -17.33 -30.80 2.71
C THR A 59 -18.59 -29.98 2.39
N GLU A 60 -18.75 -29.63 1.12
CA GLU A 60 -19.93 -28.99 0.50
C GLU A 60 -20.14 -27.49 0.72
N GLY A 61 -20.67 -26.85 -0.32
CA GLY A 61 -21.47 -25.63 -0.24
C GLY A 61 -20.72 -24.30 -0.06
N ALA A 62 -21.02 -23.33 -0.93
CA ALA A 62 -20.76 -21.92 -0.63
C ALA A 62 -21.78 -21.43 0.42
N SER A 63 -21.47 -21.60 1.71
CA SER A 63 -22.20 -20.98 2.82
C SER A 63 -21.31 -20.87 4.05
N THR A 64 -21.29 -19.69 4.67
CA THR A 64 -20.72 -19.42 6.00
C THR A 64 -19.33 -20.00 6.28
N VAL A 65 -18.28 -19.25 5.92
CA VAL A 65 -17.00 -19.30 6.64
C VAL A 65 -17.26 -18.79 8.06
N THR A 66 -17.60 -19.71 8.97
CA THR A 66 -17.85 -19.40 10.38
C THR A 66 -16.55 -19.01 11.10
N ALA A 67 -16.67 -18.27 12.21
CA ALA A 67 -15.54 -17.78 13.02
C ALA A 67 -14.51 -18.87 13.39
N ARG A 68 -14.90 -20.14 13.44
CA ARG A 68 -14.00 -21.29 13.67
C ARG A 68 -12.87 -21.44 12.64
N ALA A 69 -13.06 -21.02 11.39
CA ALA A 69 -12.02 -21.09 10.36
C ALA A 69 -10.94 -20.00 10.56
N LEU A 70 -11.36 -18.78 10.88
CA LEU A 70 -10.46 -17.65 11.18
C LEU A 70 -9.56 -17.94 12.38
N GLY A 71 -10.12 -18.57 13.41
CA GLY A 71 -9.41 -18.92 14.64
C GLY A 71 -8.20 -19.87 14.50
N GLN A 72 -7.98 -20.54 13.37
CA GLN A 72 -6.71 -21.25 13.10
C GLN A 72 -5.66 -20.34 12.44
N GLN A 73 -6.08 -19.53 11.47
CA GLN A 73 -5.20 -18.65 10.69
C GLN A 73 -4.66 -17.49 11.54
N GLU A 74 -5.51 -16.90 12.39
CA GLU A 74 -5.09 -15.84 13.32
C GLU A 74 -4.15 -16.36 14.43
N ARG A 75 -4.35 -17.60 14.93
CA ARG A 75 -3.39 -18.25 15.85
C ARG A 75 -2.04 -18.49 15.19
N LEU A 76 -2.00 -18.77 13.88
CA LEU A 76 -0.76 -18.87 13.12
C LEU A 76 -0.11 -17.49 12.90
N GLN A 77 -0.90 -16.45 12.68
CA GLN A 77 -0.43 -15.07 12.51
C GLN A 77 0.15 -14.50 13.81
N LEU A 78 -0.51 -14.71 14.95
CA LEU A 78 0.01 -14.40 16.29
C LEU A 78 1.30 -15.18 16.62
N ARG A 79 1.39 -16.45 16.19
CA ARG A 79 2.64 -17.24 16.31
C ARG A 79 3.75 -16.71 15.41
N ALA A 80 3.44 -16.27 14.18
CA ALA A 80 4.40 -15.71 13.24
C ALA A 80 4.95 -14.35 13.72
N GLN A 81 4.09 -13.47 14.23
CA GLN A 81 4.51 -12.19 14.84
C GLN A 81 5.41 -12.42 16.06
N ARG A 82 5.07 -13.36 16.95
CA ARG A 82 5.91 -13.75 18.09
C ARG A 82 7.26 -14.36 17.64
N ALA A 83 7.30 -15.11 16.54
CA ALA A 83 8.53 -15.69 16.01
C ALA A 83 9.45 -14.65 15.34
N LEU A 84 8.89 -13.69 14.60
CA LEU A 84 9.64 -12.59 13.98
C LEU A 84 10.29 -11.69 15.05
N GLY A 85 9.52 -11.28 16.07
CA GLY A 85 10.05 -10.51 17.20
C GLY A 85 11.10 -11.24 18.05
N GLN A 86 11.25 -12.56 17.91
CA GLN A 86 12.34 -13.32 18.54
C GLN A 86 13.59 -13.45 17.66
N GLN A 87 13.46 -13.38 16.32
CA GLN A 87 14.63 -13.46 15.43
C GLN A 87 15.46 -12.18 15.39
N GLU A 88 14.85 -11.00 15.59
CA GLU A 88 15.61 -9.74 15.67
C GLU A 88 16.50 -9.66 16.94
N GLY A 89 16.19 -10.43 17.98
CA GLY A 89 16.92 -10.44 19.25
C GLY A 89 18.28 -11.15 19.26
N GLN A 90 18.83 -11.56 18.11
CA GLN A 90 20.13 -12.26 18.03
C GLN A 90 21.24 -11.48 17.32
N CYS A 91 20.97 -10.26 16.85
CA CYS A 91 21.97 -9.42 16.19
C CYS A 91 22.22 -8.12 16.97
N SER A 92 23.45 -7.96 17.49
CA SER A 92 24.00 -6.79 18.22
C SER A 92 23.32 -6.41 19.55
N GLY A 93 24.15 -6.11 20.55
CA GLY A 93 23.71 -5.65 21.88
C GLY A 93 23.56 -4.12 21.97
N ALA A 94 23.24 -3.67 23.19
CA ALA A 94 22.76 -2.34 23.61
C ALA A 94 21.22 -2.18 23.56
N ASP A 95 20.66 -1.78 24.70
CA ASP A 95 19.25 -1.84 25.05
C ASP A 95 18.32 -0.92 24.23
N SER A 96 17.43 -1.50 23.41
CA SER A 96 16.08 -0.96 23.17
C SER A 96 15.13 -2.01 22.58
N VAL A 97 14.62 -2.92 23.40
CA VAL A 97 13.67 -3.95 22.95
C VAL A 97 12.25 -3.37 22.82
N PHE A 98 11.85 -2.96 21.61
CA PHE A 98 10.48 -2.54 21.31
C PHE A 98 9.58 -3.75 20.96
N VAL A 99 9.21 -4.58 21.95
CA VAL A 99 8.08 -5.52 21.76
C VAL A 99 6.77 -4.75 21.88
N LEU A 100 6.23 -4.30 20.74
CA LEU A 100 4.83 -3.92 20.66
C LEU A 100 3.98 -5.20 20.68
N GLN A 101 3.22 -5.41 21.75
CA GLN A 101 2.28 -6.54 21.87
C GLN A 101 0.94 -6.28 21.13
N ALA A 102 0.75 -5.08 20.58
CA ALA A 102 -0.39 -4.70 19.78
C ALA A 102 -0.45 -5.49 18.46
N ALA A 103 -1.58 -6.15 18.21
CA ALA A 103 -1.83 -6.93 17.00
C ALA A 103 -2.87 -6.25 16.09
N LEU A 104 -2.74 -6.46 14.78
CA LEU A 104 -3.74 -6.11 13.78
C LEU A 104 -4.38 -7.40 13.25
N CYS A 105 -5.65 -7.62 13.59
CA CYS A 105 -6.47 -8.78 13.23
C CYS A 105 -7.52 -8.40 12.18
N ARG A 106 -8.09 -9.38 11.46
CA ARG A 106 -9.09 -9.09 10.40
C ARG A 106 -10.13 -10.18 10.20
N CYS A 107 -11.38 -9.77 10.05
CA CYS A 107 -12.52 -10.68 9.87
C CYS A 107 -13.59 -10.10 8.90
N SER A 108 -14.63 -10.89 8.64
CA SER A 108 -15.92 -10.42 8.12
C SER A 108 -16.80 -9.91 9.26
N GLN A 109 -17.92 -9.23 8.94
CA GLN A 109 -18.87 -8.79 9.96
C GLN A 109 -19.48 -9.97 10.76
N PRO A 110 -19.89 -9.75 12.02
CA PRO A 110 -20.65 -10.73 12.78
C PRO A 110 -22.09 -10.88 12.26
N LEU A 111 -22.69 -12.04 12.52
CA LEU A 111 -24.10 -12.33 12.24
C LEU A 111 -24.99 -11.98 13.45
N ALA A 112 -24.81 -10.76 13.98
CA ALA A 112 -25.45 -10.32 15.23
C ALA A 112 -26.94 -9.99 15.08
N GLY A 113 -27.41 -9.62 13.89
CA GLY A 113 -28.75 -9.11 13.66
C GLY A 113 -29.12 -8.00 14.66
N PHE A 114 -30.35 -8.04 15.17
CA PHE A 114 -30.75 -7.11 16.23
C PHE A 114 -30.20 -7.47 17.61
N SER A 115 -30.12 -8.76 17.96
CA SER A 115 -29.87 -9.23 19.33
C SER A 115 -29.15 -10.58 19.45
N ALA A 116 -28.73 -11.21 18.35
CA ALA A 116 -28.01 -12.48 18.40
C ALA A 116 -26.59 -12.28 18.95
N ARG A 117 -26.14 -13.25 19.74
CA ARG A 117 -24.83 -13.28 20.41
C ARG A 117 -24.15 -14.62 20.15
N CYS A 118 -22.83 -14.64 20.18
CA CYS A 118 -22.02 -15.85 20.06
C CYS A 118 -20.94 -15.81 21.12
N LEU A 119 -21.05 -16.68 22.13
CA LEU A 119 -20.14 -16.71 23.27
C LEU A 119 -18.71 -17.05 22.83
N GLU A 120 -18.54 -17.88 21.81
CA GLU A 120 -17.24 -18.23 21.24
C GLU A 120 -16.56 -17.04 20.54
N ASP A 121 -17.33 -16.12 19.96
CA ASP A 121 -16.84 -14.91 19.30
C ASP A 121 -16.45 -13.85 20.33
N GLU A 122 -17.29 -13.65 21.34
CA GLU A 122 -17.00 -12.82 22.53
C GLU A 122 -15.73 -13.30 23.24
N GLN A 123 -15.57 -14.61 23.46
CA GLN A 123 -14.35 -15.21 24.01
C GLN A 123 -13.13 -15.05 23.10
N MET A 124 -13.30 -15.07 21.78
CA MET A 124 -12.21 -14.89 20.83
C MET A 124 -11.67 -13.46 20.85
N LEU A 125 -12.55 -12.46 20.85
CA LEU A 125 -12.15 -11.05 20.98
C LEU A 125 -11.50 -10.79 22.35
N GLN A 126 -12.06 -11.33 23.43
CA GLN A 126 -11.44 -11.24 24.76
C GLN A 126 -10.04 -11.87 24.78
N ALA A 127 -9.82 -13.02 24.12
CA ALA A 127 -8.50 -13.63 24.01
C ALA A 127 -7.49 -12.81 23.18
N ILE A 128 -7.95 -12.07 22.16
CA ILE A 128 -7.12 -11.12 21.38
C ILE A 128 -6.71 -9.93 22.25
N ARG A 129 -7.63 -9.40 23.06
CA ARG A 129 -7.34 -8.35 24.06
C ARG A 129 -6.35 -8.86 25.11
N GLU A 130 -6.58 -10.04 25.69
CA GLU A 130 -5.71 -10.66 26.70
C GLU A 130 -4.30 -10.96 26.19
N ALA A 131 -4.12 -11.19 24.88
CA ALA A 131 -2.81 -11.36 24.28
C ALA A 131 -1.96 -10.07 24.28
N ASN A 132 -2.55 -8.91 24.55
CA ASN A 132 -1.91 -7.60 24.69
C ASN A 132 -2.24 -6.98 26.07
N PRO A 133 -1.68 -7.50 27.18
CA PRO A 133 -1.95 -6.99 28.53
C PRO A 133 -1.46 -5.54 28.75
N GLY A 134 -0.68 -4.97 27.82
CA GLY A 134 -0.22 -3.58 27.87
C GLY A 134 -1.29 -2.54 27.54
N CYS A 135 -2.47 -2.92 27.02
CA CYS A 135 -3.57 -2.03 26.74
C CYS A 135 -4.87 -2.59 27.37
N PRO A 136 -5.65 -1.79 28.14
CA PRO A 136 -6.84 -2.30 28.81
C PRO A 136 -8.02 -2.57 27.86
N PHE A 137 -7.98 -2.07 26.62
CA PHE A 137 -9.02 -2.24 25.61
C PHE A 137 -8.44 -2.70 24.26
N MET A 138 -9.30 -3.15 23.36
CA MET A 138 -8.98 -3.31 21.93
C MET A 138 -9.93 -2.48 21.06
N TYR A 139 -9.47 -2.05 19.88
CA TYR A 139 -10.35 -1.41 18.90
C TYR A 139 -11.06 -2.47 18.04
N VAL A 140 -12.33 -2.24 17.75
CA VAL A 140 -13.08 -2.92 16.69
C VAL A 140 -13.43 -1.87 15.64
N VAL A 141 -12.90 -2.05 14.42
CA VAL A 141 -12.95 -1.04 13.36
C VAL A 141 -13.75 -1.58 12.19
N ASP A 142 -14.98 -1.08 12.07
CA ASP A 142 -15.80 -1.27 10.89
C ASP A 142 -15.47 -0.19 9.85
N THR A 143 -14.87 -0.63 8.76
CA THR A 143 -14.51 0.28 7.66
C THR A 143 -15.71 0.90 6.96
N ARG A 144 -16.95 0.43 7.17
CA ARG A 144 -18.16 0.92 6.51
C ARG A 144 -18.64 2.27 7.07
N PRO A 145 -19.48 3.01 6.32
CA PRO A 145 -20.37 4.04 6.88
C PRO A 145 -21.38 3.40 7.83
N LYS A 146 -21.68 4.09 8.94
CA LYS A 146 -22.64 3.63 9.97
C LYS A 146 -24.00 3.21 9.39
N LEU A 147 -24.53 3.97 8.42
CA LEU A 147 -25.79 3.66 7.75
C LEU A 147 -25.75 2.31 7.01
N ASN A 148 -24.65 2.03 6.29
CA ASN A 148 -24.47 0.77 5.56
C ASN A 148 -24.31 -0.42 6.53
N ALA A 149 -23.67 -0.22 7.68
CA ALA A 149 -23.59 -1.23 8.74
C ALA A 149 -24.95 -1.48 9.41
N MET A 150 -25.75 -0.44 9.65
CA MET A 150 -27.13 -0.57 10.16
C MET A 150 -28.05 -1.30 9.17
N ALA A 151 -27.93 -1.03 7.87
CA ALA A 151 -28.68 -1.77 6.84
C ALA A 151 -28.30 -3.26 6.82
N ASN A 152 -27.02 -3.60 6.98
CA ASN A 152 -26.58 -4.99 7.14
C ASN A 152 -27.12 -5.63 8.43
N ARG A 153 -27.21 -4.86 9.52
CA ARG A 153 -27.78 -5.31 10.80
C ARG A 153 -29.26 -5.68 10.68
N ALA A 154 -30.04 -4.88 9.95
CA ALA A 154 -31.44 -5.18 9.64
C ALA A 154 -31.61 -6.46 8.80
N ALA A 155 -30.62 -6.81 7.97
CA ALA A 155 -30.58 -8.04 7.18
C ALA A 155 -29.97 -9.25 7.94
N GLY A 156 -29.95 -9.23 9.28
CA GLY A 156 -29.45 -10.34 10.11
C GLY A 156 -27.92 -10.44 10.22
N LYS A 157 -27.17 -9.49 9.65
CA LYS A 157 -25.72 -9.36 9.84
C LYS A 157 -25.44 -8.27 10.89
N GLY A 158 -24.46 -7.39 10.70
CA GLY A 158 -24.34 -6.19 11.54
C GLY A 158 -22.93 -5.91 12.02
N TYR A 159 -22.79 -5.63 13.31
CA TYR A 159 -21.55 -5.23 13.98
C TYR A 159 -21.66 -5.51 15.48
N GLU A 160 -20.51 -5.55 16.14
CA GLU A 160 -20.28 -5.83 17.55
C GLU A 160 -20.93 -4.75 18.44
N ASN A 161 -21.63 -5.16 19.49
CA ASN A 161 -22.24 -4.24 20.45
C ASN A 161 -21.34 -4.10 21.70
N GLU A 162 -21.02 -2.88 22.09
CA GLU A 162 -20.13 -2.62 23.24
C GLU A 162 -20.70 -3.16 24.58
N ASP A 163 -22.03 -3.34 24.69
CA ASP A 163 -22.67 -3.99 25.84
C ASP A 163 -22.40 -5.51 25.93
N ASN A 164 -22.08 -6.17 24.81
CA ASN A 164 -21.88 -7.62 24.73
C ASN A 164 -20.40 -8.01 24.68
N TYR A 165 -19.56 -7.16 24.08
CA TYR A 165 -18.12 -7.38 23.92
C TYR A 165 -17.37 -6.50 24.92
N GLU A 166 -16.98 -7.06 26.06
CA GLU A 166 -16.29 -6.30 27.10
C GLU A 166 -14.96 -5.71 26.61
N ASN A 167 -14.64 -4.49 27.06
CA ASN A 167 -13.37 -3.82 26.82
C ASN A 167 -13.02 -3.60 25.33
N ILE A 168 -14.00 -3.53 24.44
CA ILE A 168 -13.79 -3.01 23.08
C ILE A 168 -14.02 -1.49 23.01
N ARG A 169 -13.46 -0.86 21.98
CA ARG A 169 -13.86 0.47 21.50
C ARG A 169 -14.28 0.35 20.04
N PHE A 170 -15.55 0.58 19.75
CA PHE A 170 -16.09 0.42 18.41
C PHE A 170 -15.93 1.70 17.57
N LYS A 171 -15.48 1.58 16.32
CA LYS A 171 -15.28 2.73 15.41
C LYS A 171 -15.76 2.44 13.99
N PHE A 172 -16.65 3.30 13.48
CA PHE A 172 -16.94 3.41 12.05
C PHE A 172 -15.95 4.36 11.37
N ILE A 173 -15.49 3.99 10.18
CA ILE A 173 -14.60 4.81 9.34
C ILE A 173 -15.35 5.58 8.25
N GLY A 174 -16.22 4.91 7.47
CA GLY A 174 -16.94 5.56 6.36
C GLY A 174 -16.45 5.28 4.93
N ILE A 175 -15.73 4.18 4.68
CA ILE A 175 -15.33 3.80 3.32
C ILE A 175 -16.49 3.12 2.58
N GLU A 176 -16.93 3.75 1.49
CA GLU A 176 -18.08 3.32 0.69
C GLU A 176 -17.93 1.93 0.05
N ASN A 177 -19.04 1.40 -0.50
CA ASN A 177 -19.07 0.07 -1.10
C ASN A 177 -18.46 0.01 -2.52
N ILE A 178 -18.27 -1.21 -3.02
CA ILE A 178 -17.63 -1.49 -4.32
C ILE A 178 -18.35 -0.82 -5.52
N HIS A 179 -19.66 -0.59 -5.43
CA HIS A 179 -20.43 0.03 -6.51
C HIS A 179 -20.16 1.53 -6.58
N VAL A 180 -20.06 2.21 -5.42
CA VAL A 180 -19.65 3.62 -5.35
C VAL A 180 -18.24 3.79 -5.91
N MET A 181 -17.30 2.90 -5.59
CA MET A 181 -15.94 2.97 -6.12
C MET A 181 -15.88 2.74 -7.63
N ARG A 182 -16.71 1.83 -8.19
CA ARG A 182 -16.84 1.66 -9.64
C ARG A 182 -17.38 2.93 -10.30
N SER A 183 -18.49 3.49 -9.80
CA SER A 183 -19.08 4.72 -10.34
C SER A 183 -18.15 5.93 -10.21
N SER A 184 -17.32 5.98 -9.16
CA SER A 184 -16.33 7.03 -8.95
C SER A 184 -15.21 6.98 -9.98
N LEU A 185 -14.63 5.79 -10.23
CA LEU A 185 -13.63 5.63 -11.29
C LEU A 185 -14.21 5.89 -12.69
N GLN A 186 -15.43 5.42 -12.96
CA GLN A 186 -16.09 5.64 -14.25
C GLN A 186 -16.19 7.15 -14.57
N LYS A 187 -16.65 7.96 -13.62
CA LYS A 187 -16.67 9.43 -13.74
C LYS A 187 -15.27 10.05 -13.89
N LEU A 188 -14.26 9.51 -13.20
CA LEU A 188 -12.89 9.98 -13.33
C LEU A 188 -12.36 9.77 -14.76
N LEU A 189 -12.59 8.58 -15.34
CA LEU A 189 -12.16 8.25 -16.70
C LEU A 189 -12.91 9.09 -17.73
N GLU A 190 -14.22 9.32 -17.57
CA GLU A 190 -15.00 10.24 -18.41
C GLU A 190 -14.42 11.66 -18.44
N VAL A 191 -13.86 12.14 -17.32
CA VAL A 191 -13.17 13.45 -17.23
C VAL A 191 -11.80 13.42 -17.91
N CYS A 192 -11.08 12.29 -17.85
CA CYS A 192 -9.80 12.11 -18.53
C CYS A 192 -9.96 11.98 -20.07
N GLU A 193 -11.11 11.48 -20.54
CA GLU A 193 -11.44 11.34 -21.97
C GLU A 193 -12.06 12.61 -22.60
N MET A 194 -12.26 13.68 -21.81
CA MET A 194 -12.76 14.95 -22.33
C MET A 194 -11.81 15.55 -23.38
N LYS A 195 -12.37 16.01 -24.50
CA LYS A 195 -11.60 16.69 -25.55
C LYS A 195 -11.35 18.14 -25.15
N SER A 196 -10.07 18.48 -24.94
CA SER A 196 -9.61 19.85 -24.63
C SER A 196 -10.43 20.57 -23.53
N PRO A 197 -10.61 19.97 -22.34
CA PRO A 197 -11.33 20.62 -21.24
C PRO A 197 -10.56 21.84 -20.73
N SER A 198 -11.27 22.84 -20.19
CA SER A 198 -10.57 23.86 -19.40
C SER A 198 -10.08 23.27 -18.08
N MET A 199 -9.12 23.92 -17.43
CA MET A 199 -8.66 23.50 -16.10
C MET A 199 -9.80 23.54 -15.07
N SER A 200 -10.76 24.47 -15.22
CA SER A 200 -11.93 24.55 -14.35
C SER A 200 -12.85 23.33 -14.52
N ASP A 201 -13.10 22.91 -15.77
CA ASP A 201 -13.95 21.75 -16.06
C ASP A 201 -13.29 20.46 -15.58
N PHE A 202 -11.98 20.31 -15.80
CA PHE A 202 -11.22 19.16 -15.32
C PHE A 202 -11.24 19.05 -13.79
N LEU A 203 -10.97 20.14 -13.07
CA LEU A 203 -10.99 20.15 -11.59
C LEU A 203 -12.39 19.89 -11.04
N THR A 204 -13.42 20.50 -11.65
CA THR A 204 -14.83 20.29 -11.27
C THR A 204 -15.25 18.84 -11.52
N GLY A 205 -14.86 18.25 -12.65
CA GLY A 205 -15.07 16.84 -12.97
C GLY A 205 -14.35 15.89 -12.01
N LEU A 206 -13.09 16.18 -11.69
CA LEU A 206 -12.28 15.44 -10.72
C LEU A 206 -12.93 15.45 -9.32
N GLU A 207 -13.42 16.60 -8.85
CA GLU A 207 -14.17 16.70 -7.59
C GLU A 207 -15.49 15.91 -7.64
N ASN A 208 -16.27 16.08 -8.71
CA ASN A 208 -17.56 15.40 -8.92
C ASN A 208 -17.44 13.87 -9.11
N SER A 209 -16.26 13.37 -9.50
CA SER A 209 -15.96 11.94 -9.48
C SER A 209 -15.92 11.38 -8.04
N GLY A 210 -15.57 12.22 -7.06
CA GLY A 210 -15.32 11.84 -5.67
C GLY A 210 -14.06 11.00 -5.46
N TRP A 211 -13.26 10.73 -6.50
CA TRP A 211 -12.20 9.72 -6.46
C TRP A 211 -11.15 9.99 -5.39
N LEU A 212 -10.55 11.19 -5.39
CA LEU A 212 -9.55 11.58 -4.39
C LEU A 212 -10.11 11.61 -2.96
N ARG A 213 -11.41 11.87 -2.78
CA ARG A 213 -12.08 11.76 -1.48
C ARG A 213 -12.14 10.31 -0.99
N HIS A 214 -12.32 9.34 -1.89
CA HIS A 214 -12.29 7.92 -1.55
C HIS A 214 -10.87 7.43 -1.25
N ILE A 215 -9.86 7.87 -2.03
CA ILE A 215 -8.43 7.62 -1.73
C ILE A 215 -8.06 8.19 -0.36
N LYS A 216 -8.47 9.44 -0.06
CA LYS A 216 -8.30 10.05 1.27
C LYS A 216 -8.93 9.22 2.37
N ALA A 217 -10.19 8.79 2.23
CA ALA A 217 -10.89 8.01 3.26
C ALA A 217 -10.21 6.65 3.54
N VAL A 218 -9.66 6.00 2.52
CA VAL A 218 -8.88 4.77 2.65
C VAL A 218 -7.53 5.04 3.35
N MET A 219 -6.88 6.16 3.05
CA MET A 219 -5.64 6.61 3.70
C MET A 219 -5.86 6.96 5.19
N ASP A 220 -6.87 7.77 5.50
CA ASP A 220 -7.25 8.15 6.87
C ASP A 220 -7.47 6.91 7.75
N ALA A 221 -8.09 5.86 7.20
CA ALA A 221 -8.29 4.60 7.87
C ALA A 221 -6.96 3.86 8.17
N GLY A 222 -6.06 3.77 7.18
CA GLY A 222 -4.73 3.21 7.36
C GLY A 222 -3.92 3.95 8.43
N VAL A 223 -4.01 5.29 8.45
CA VAL A 223 -3.39 6.14 9.46
C VAL A 223 -3.99 5.91 10.85
N PHE A 224 -5.32 5.83 10.97
CA PHE A 224 -5.99 5.54 12.24
C PHE A 224 -5.53 4.21 12.83
N LEU A 225 -5.49 3.15 12.01
CA LEU A 225 -5.01 1.82 12.43
C LEU A 225 -3.54 1.86 12.87
N ALA A 226 -2.69 2.57 12.12
CA ALA A 226 -1.28 2.72 12.48
C ALA A 226 -1.12 3.44 13.83
N LYS A 227 -1.87 4.53 14.07
CA LYS A 227 -1.86 5.26 15.34
C LYS A 227 -2.36 4.41 16.52
N ALA A 228 -3.47 3.70 16.35
CA ALA A 228 -3.99 2.80 17.39
C ALA A 228 -2.96 1.73 17.82
N VAL A 229 -2.28 1.11 16.85
CA VAL A 229 -1.24 0.09 17.12
C VAL A 229 0.04 0.70 17.72
N ARG A 230 0.40 1.95 17.35
CA ARG A 230 1.70 2.55 17.67
C ARG A 230 1.70 3.53 18.83
N GLU A 231 0.80 4.51 18.78
CA GLU A 231 0.64 5.57 19.78
C GLU A 231 -0.11 5.04 21.01
N GLU A 232 -1.26 4.38 20.81
CA GLU A 232 -2.08 3.83 21.89
C GLU A 232 -1.69 2.42 22.34
N ARG A 233 -0.83 1.73 21.57
CA ARG A 233 -0.44 0.32 21.77
C ARG A 233 -1.64 -0.64 21.88
N ALA A 234 -2.76 -0.29 21.28
CA ALA A 234 -3.98 -1.07 21.29
C ALA A 234 -3.96 -2.14 20.20
N SER A 235 -4.46 -3.34 20.52
CA SER A 235 -4.78 -4.32 19.47
C SER A 235 -6.03 -3.87 18.70
N VAL A 236 -6.09 -4.17 17.42
CA VAL A 236 -7.18 -3.72 16.53
C VAL A 236 -7.71 -4.86 15.69
N LEU A 237 -9.02 -5.12 15.77
CA LEU A 237 -9.75 -6.00 14.86
C LEU A 237 -10.38 -5.14 13.76
N VAL A 238 -10.16 -5.49 12.49
CA VAL A 238 -10.68 -4.74 11.35
C VAL A 238 -11.63 -5.59 10.52
N HIS A 239 -12.82 -5.07 10.23
CA HIS A 239 -13.77 -5.71 9.34
C HIS A 239 -14.45 -4.71 8.39
N CYS A 240 -15.31 -5.26 7.53
CA CYS A 240 -16.21 -4.51 6.68
C CYS A 240 -17.55 -5.26 6.64
N SER A 241 -18.09 -5.53 5.45
CA SER A 241 -19.11 -6.57 5.29
C SER A 241 -18.49 -7.96 5.28
N ASP A 242 -17.61 -8.26 4.32
CA ASP A 242 -17.17 -9.64 4.02
C ASP A 242 -15.65 -9.87 4.23
N GLY A 243 -14.92 -8.85 4.67
CA GLY A 243 -13.52 -8.98 5.12
C GLY A 243 -12.44 -9.00 4.02
N TRP A 244 -12.79 -8.96 2.73
CA TRP A 244 -11.83 -9.12 1.62
C TRP A 244 -11.58 -7.86 0.75
N ASP A 245 -12.39 -6.79 0.86
CA ASP A 245 -12.24 -5.56 0.07
C ASP A 245 -11.54 -4.45 0.90
N ARG A 246 -12.33 -3.58 1.54
CA ARG A 246 -11.84 -2.46 2.37
C ARG A 246 -10.88 -2.88 3.47
N THR A 247 -11.16 -4.02 4.11
CA THR A 247 -10.29 -4.63 5.12
C THR A 247 -8.89 -4.91 4.56
N ALA A 248 -8.78 -5.41 3.31
CA ALA A 248 -7.48 -5.64 2.68
C ALA A 248 -6.74 -4.32 2.37
N GLN A 249 -7.45 -3.29 1.88
CA GLN A 249 -6.90 -1.95 1.67
C GLN A 249 -6.28 -1.38 2.95
N VAL A 250 -7.06 -1.29 4.03
CA VAL A 250 -6.63 -0.58 5.24
C VAL A 250 -5.60 -1.36 6.06
N CYS A 251 -5.69 -2.70 6.12
CA CYS A 251 -4.67 -3.52 6.79
C CYS A 251 -3.33 -3.49 6.04
N SER A 252 -3.36 -3.43 4.70
CA SER A 252 -2.15 -3.29 3.89
C SER A 252 -1.49 -1.92 4.07
N LEU A 253 -2.28 -0.84 4.09
CA LEU A 253 -1.76 0.51 4.34
C LEU A 253 -1.21 0.67 5.75
N ALA A 254 -1.94 0.21 6.78
CA ALA A 254 -1.42 0.21 8.16
C ALA A 254 -0.09 -0.54 8.25
N SER A 255 0.04 -1.69 7.58
CA SER A 255 1.29 -2.45 7.50
C SER A 255 2.44 -1.63 6.87
N LEU A 256 2.20 -0.92 5.76
CA LEU A 256 3.20 -0.07 5.11
C LEU A 256 3.66 1.13 5.95
N LEU A 257 2.72 1.73 6.69
CA LEU A 257 3.00 2.85 7.60
C LEU A 257 3.82 2.40 8.82
N LEU A 258 3.59 1.19 9.33
CA LEU A 258 4.18 0.68 10.56
C LEU A 258 5.51 -0.06 10.41
N ASP A 259 5.79 -0.63 9.23
CA ASP A 259 6.91 -1.56 9.02
C ASP A 259 7.68 -1.25 7.70
N PRO A 260 9.00 -0.94 7.77
CA PRO A 260 9.82 -0.68 6.58
C PRO A 260 10.04 -1.90 5.69
N PHE A 261 9.83 -3.13 6.16
CA PHE A 261 9.94 -4.34 5.34
C PHE A 261 9.00 -4.26 4.14
N TYR A 262 7.73 -3.92 4.36
CA TYR A 262 6.73 -3.86 3.29
C TYR A 262 6.99 -2.74 2.26
N ARG A 263 7.92 -1.82 2.52
CA ARG A 263 8.37 -0.77 1.60
C ARG A 263 9.58 -1.18 0.73
N THR A 264 10.06 -2.42 0.87
CA THR A 264 11.04 -3.06 -0.02
C THR A 264 10.32 -3.82 -1.15
N PHE A 265 11.03 -4.16 -2.25
CA PHE A 265 10.44 -5.00 -3.31
C PHE A 265 9.88 -6.32 -2.75
N LYS A 266 10.70 -7.04 -1.99
CA LYS A 266 10.33 -8.35 -1.43
C LYS A 266 9.16 -8.22 -0.45
N GLY A 267 9.19 -7.21 0.41
CA GLY A 267 8.11 -7.00 1.37
C GLY A 267 6.79 -6.61 0.70
N PHE A 268 6.80 -5.75 -0.32
CA PHE A 268 5.58 -5.38 -1.04
C PHE A 268 4.94 -6.57 -1.76
N MET A 269 5.75 -7.41 -2.41
CA MET A 269 5.29 -8.68 -3.00
C MET A 269 4.66 -9.61 -1.94
N VAL A 270 5.33 -9.76 -0.78
CA VAL A 270 4.81 -10.53 0.36
C VAL A 270 3.54 -9.91 0.96
N LEU A 271 3.40 -8.58 0.95
CA LEU A 271 2.20 -7.89 1.43
C LEU A 271 0.98 -8.19 0.55
N ILE A 272 1.15 -8.13 -0.77
CA ILE A 272 0.10 -8.47 -1.75
C ILE A 272 -0.27 -9.96 -1.61
N GLU A 273 0.72 -10.85 -1.58
CA GLU A 273 0.50 -12.28 -1.41
C GLU A 273 -0.23 -12.62 -0.10
N LYS A 274 0.15 -11.97 1.01
CA LYS A 274 -0.49 -12.13 2.31
C LYS A 274 -1.90 -11.52 2.33
N GLU A 275 -2.03 -10.20 2.27
CA GLU A 275 -3.26 -9.48 2.60
C GLU A 275 -4.31 -9.50 1.49
N TRP A 276 -3.94 -9.87 0.26
CA TRP A 276 -4.86 -9.87 -0.89
C TRP A 276 -5.05 -11.27 -1.47
N ILE A 277 -3.97 -11.92 -1.91
CA ILE A 277 -4.08 -13.20 -2.62
C ILE A 277 -4.50 -14.32 -1.65
N ALA A 278 -3.73 -14.55 -0.57
CA ALA A 278 -4.00 -15.60 0.41
C ALA A 278 -5.28 -15.33 1.22
N MET A 279 -5.53 -14.08 1.61
CA MET A 279 -6.76 -13.67 2.33
C MET A 279 -8.01 -13.52 1.43
N GLY A 280 -7.97 -14.00 0.19
CA GLY A 280 -9.17 -14.20 -0.63
C GLY A 280 -9.81 -12.92 -1.19
N HIS A 281 -9.01 -11.91 -1.52
CA HIS A 281 -9.50 -10.83 -2.38
C HIS A 281 -9.92 -11.40 -3.74
N LYS A 282 -11.15 -11.07 -4.16
CA LYS A 282 -11.82 -11.65 -5.33
C LYS A 282 -11.32 -11.05 -6.65
N PHE A 283 -10.03 -11.11 -6.92
CA PHE A 283 -9.40 -10.51 -8.11
C PHE A 283 -10.15 -10.84 -9.42
N SER A 284 -10.45 -12.11 -9.69
CA SER A 284 -11.19 -12.49 -10.91
C SER A 284 -12.55 -11.80 -11.08
N HIS A 285 -13.26 -11.50 -9.99
CA HIS A 285 -14.54 -10.78 -10.03
C HIS A 285 -14.33 -9.27 -10.09
N ARG A 286 -13.42 -8.73 -9.26
CA ARG A 286 -13.17 -7.30 -9.11
C ARG A 286 -12.52 -6.69 -10.36
N CYS A 287 -11.69 -7.46 -11.04
CA CYS A 287 -10.95 -7.06 -12.24
C CYS A 287 -11.61 -7.54 -13.55
N GLY A 288 -12.69 -8.33 -13.49
CA GLY A 288 -13.41 -8.80 -14.69
C GLY A 288 -12.59 -9.73 -15.58
N HIS A 289 -11.83 -10.67 -15.01
CA HIS A 289 -10.99 -11.61 -15.79
C HIS A 289 -11.81 -12.60 -16.62
N LEU A 290 -13.07 -12.79 -16.26
CA LEU A 290 -14.06 -13.65 -16.91
C LEU A 290 -15.36 -12.87 -17.06
N ASP A 291 -16.24 -13.33 -17.96
CA ASP A 291 -17.59 -12.79 -18.14
C ASP A 291 -18.49 -13.18 -16.94
N GLY A 292 -18.41 -12.36 -15.88
CA GLY A 292 -19.17 -12.50 -14.63
C GLY A 292 -20.12 -11.33 -14.41
N ASP A 293 -20.73 -11.22 -13.21
CA ASP A 293 -21.64 -10.11 -12.91
C ASP A 293 -20.89 -8.75 -12.95
N PRO A 294 -21.22 -7.82 -13.87
CA PRO A 294 -20.57 -6.51 -13.92
C PRO A 294 -20.79 -5.69 -12.65
N LYS A 295 -21.75 -6.05 -11.79
CA LYS A 295 -21.95 -5.43 -10.47
C LYS A 295 -20.86 -5.80 -9.46
N GLU A 296 -20.12 -6.89 -9.66
CA GLU A 296 -18.99 -7.30 -8.81
C GLU A 296 -17.65 -6.64 -9.22
N VAL A 297 -17.55 -6.09 -10.44
CA VAL A 297 -16.35 -5.38 -10.93
C VAL A 297 -16.16 -4.08 -10.16
N SER A 298 -14.96 -3.83 -9.62
CA SER A 298 -14.66 -2.64 -8.82
C SER A 298 -13.16 -2.42 -8.61
N PRO A 299 -12.64 -1.18 -8.68
CA PRO A 299 -11.21 -0.87 -8.67
C PRO A 299 -10.57 -0.90 -7.26
N VAL A 300 -10.93 -1.86 -6.42
CA VAL A 300 -10.51 -1.95 -5.00
C VAL A 300 -8.99 -2.07 -4.86
N PHE A 301 -8.34 -2.90 -5.68
CA PHE A 301 -6.88 -3.02 -5.69
C PHE A 301 -6.21 -1.78 -6.31
N THR A 302 -6.78 -1.18 -7.36
CA THR A 302 -6.29 0.08 -7.95
C THR A 302 -6.24 1.21 -6.92
N GLN A 303 -7.27 1.35 -6.08
CA GLN A 303 -7.28 2.33 -4.98
C GLN A 303 -6.16 2.09 -3.96
N PHE A 304 -5.86 0.82 -3.64
CA PHE A 304 -4.73 0.50 -2.77
C PHE A 304 -3.40 0.89 -3.42
N VAL A 305 -3.18 0.50 -4.68
CA VAL A 305 -1.96 0.83 -5.43
C VAL A 305 -1.77 2.35 -5.53
N GLU A 306 -2.84 3.11 -5.75
CA GLU A 306 -2.79 4.58 -5.70
C GLU A 306 -2.50 5.12 -4.31
N CYS A 307 -3.08 4.57 -3.24
CA CYS A 307 -2.70 4.97 -1.88
C CYS A 307 -1.19 4.78 -1.63
N VAL A 308 -0.58 3.71 -2.17
CA VAL A 308 0.88 3.52 -2.11
C VAL A 308 1.61 4.62 -2.91
N TRP A 309 1.12 4.97 -4.10
CA TRP A 309 1.67 6.09 -4.88
C TRP A 309 1.57 7.43 -4.13
N GLN A 310 0.44 7.75 -3.47
CA GLN A 310 0.29 8.96 -2.66
C GLN A 310 1.32 8.99 -1.50
N LEU A 311 1.59 7.85 -0.85
CA LEU A 311 2.67 7.74 0.15
C LEU A 311 4.06 7.96 -0.47
N MET A 312 4.29 7.49 -1.69
CA MET A 312 5.56 7.72 -2.40
C MET A 312 5.75 9.20 -2.77
N GLN A 313 4.69 9.93 -3.10
CA GLN A 313 4.75 11.39 -3.32
C GLN A 313 5.10 12.14 -2.03
N GLN A 314 4.51 11.75 -0.89
CA GLN A 314 4.79 12.40 0.41
C GLN A 314 6.14 11.97 1.01
N PHE A 315 6.63 10.76 0.70
CA PHE A 315 7.88 10.22 1.23
C PHE A 315 8.80 9.65 0.12
N PRO A 316 9.37 10.50 -0.76
CA PRO A 316 10.12 10.06 -1.94
C PRO A 316 11.34 9.18 -1.68
N CYS A 317 11.85 9.15 -0.44
CA CYS A 317 13.04 8.40 -0.04
C CYS A 317 12.75 7.09 0.72
N SER A 318 11.48 6.75 0.97
CA SER A 318 11.09 5.70 1.94
C SER A 318 10.72 4.34 1.34
N PHE A 319 10.55 4.26 0.02
CA PHE A 319 10.21 3.05 -0.74
C PHE A 319 11.37 2.64 -1.66
N GLU A 320 11.69 1.34 -1.73
CA GLU A 320 12.79 0.80 -2.56
C GLU A 320 12.45 0.81 -4.06
N PHE A 321 11.16 0.76 -4.38
CA PHE A 321 10.62 0.68 -5.73
C PHE A 321 10.07 2.03 -6.22
N SER A 322 10.10 2.25 -7.53
CA SER A 322 9.59 3.44 -8.21
C SER A 322 8.13 3.29 -8.63
N GLU A 323 7.51 4.38 -9.10
CA GLU A 323 6.14 4.38 -9.63
C GLU A 323 5.91 3.30 -10.70
N ARG A 324 6.92 3.04 -11.54
CA ARG A 324 6.87 2.02 -12.59
C ARG A 324 6.60 0.63 -12.03
N PHE A 325 7.10 0.28 -10.85
CA PHE A 325 6.81 -1.01 -10.21
C PHE A 325 5.32 -1.17 -9.87
N LEU A 326 4.67 -0.10 -9.42
CA LEU A 326 3.23 -0.10 -9.14
C LEU A 326 2.41 -0.25 -10.42
N LEU A 327 2.80 0.46 -11.48
CA LEU A 327 2.16 0.37 -12.80
C LEU A 327 2.32 -1.01 -13.43
N GLU A 328 3.51 -1.63 -13.38
CA GLU A 328 3.73 -2.95 -13.97
C GLU A 328 3.01 -4.06 -13.16
N ILE A 329 2.87 -3.91 -11.83
CA ILE A 329 1.98 -4.78 -11.03
C ILE A 329 0.53 -4.61 -11.47
N HIS A 330 0.07 -3.36 -11.65
CA HIS A 330 -1.30 -3.06 -12.07
C HIS A 330 -1.61 -3.63 -13.45
N ASP A 331 -0.74 -3.42 -14.44
CA ASP A 331 -0.85 -4.03 -15.77
C ASP A 331 -1.00 -5.55 -15.66
N HIS A 332 -0.18 -6.19 -14.82
CA HIS A 332 -0.21 -7.65 -14.67
C HIS A 332 -1.39 -8.19 -13.86
N VAL A 333 -2.07 -7.37 -13.05
CA VAL A 333 -3.37 -7.72 -12.46
C VAL A 333 -4.44 -7.89 -13.54
N TYR A 334 -4.42 -7.08 -14.60
CA TYR A 334 -5.43 -7.16 -15.68
C TYR A 334 -5.00 -8.04 -16.87
N SER A 335 -3.70 -8.18 -17.14
CA SER A 335 -3.20 -8.96 -18.29
C SER A 335 -3.45 -10.47 -18.23
N CYS A 336 -3.70 -11.02 -17.03
CA CYS A 336 -3.77 -12.46 -16.77
C CYS A 336 -2.54 -13.29 -17.23
N GLN A 337 -1.40 -12.66 -17.52
CA GLN A 337 -0.18 -13.33 -17.99
C GLN A 337 0.47 -14.24 -16.93
N PHE A 338 0.23 -13.95 -15.65
CA PHE A 338 0.77 -14.67 -14.50
C PHE A 338 -0.33 -15.16 -13.57
N GLY A 339 -0.06 -16.26 -12.86
CA GLY A 339 -1.08 -16.94 -12.04
C GLY A 339 -1.52 -16.21 -10.77
N ASN A 340 -0.72 -15.26 -10.26
CA ASN A 340 -0.87 -14.68 -8.92
C ASN A 340 -2.27 -14.11 -8.65
N PHE A 341 -2.86 -13.44 -9.63
CA PHE A 341 -4.13 -12.73 -9.49
C PHE A 341 -5.33 -13.48 -10.06
N LEU A 342 -5.15 -14.69 -10.60
CA LEU A 342 -6.24 -15.50 -11.14
C LEU A 342 -7.12 -16.07 -10.02
N GLY A 343 -8.41 -16.26 -10.31
CA GLY A 343 -9.40 -16.78 -9.36
C GLY A 343 -9.73 -15.83 -8.20
N THR A 344 -10.56 -16.29 -7.26
CA THR A 344 -11.11 -15.48 -6.16
C THR A 344 -10.56 -15.82 -4.78
N CYS A 345 -10.12 -17.07 -4.55
CA CYS A 345 -9.60 -17.51 -3.25
C CYS A 345 -8.51 -18.58 -3.40
N HIS A 346 -7.78 -18.87 -2.31
CA HIS A 346 -6.68 -19.85 -2.36
C HIS A 346 -7.14 -21.26 -2.78
N LYS A 347 -8.28 -21.73 -2.25
CA LYS A 347 -8.87 -23.03 -2.59
C LYS A 347 -9.09 -23.19 -4.09
N GLU A 348 -9.72 -22.20 -4.72
CA GLU A 348 -9.97 -22.18 -6.17
C GLU A 348 -8.65 -22.22 -6.97
N ARG A 349 -7.59 -21.57 -6.48
CA ARG A 349 -6.25 -21.60 -7.11
C ARG A 349 -5.59 -22.97 -7.04
N GLU A 350 -5.83 -23.73 -5.97
CA GLU A 350 -5.41 -25.14 -5.86
C GLU A 350 -6.23 -26.02 -6.82
N GLU A 351 -7.55 -25.87 -6.87
CA GLU A 351 -8.45 -26.63 -7.75
C GLU A 351 -8.13 -26.42 -9.24
N LEU A 352 -7.84 -25.17 -9.65
CA LEU A 352 -7.39 -24.83 -11.00
C LEU A 352 -5.95 -25.30 -11.30
N ARG A 353 -5.18 -25.65 -10.25
CA ARG A 353 -3.74 -25.98 -10.27
C ARG A 353 -2.87 -24.83 -10.80
N ILE A 354 -3.18 -23.61 -10.39
CA ILE A 354 -2.50 -22.39 -10.87
C ILE A 354 -0.99 -22.46 -10.60
N PHE A 355 -0.57 -22.94 -9.43
CA PHE A 355 0.85 -23.06 -9.05
C PHE A 355 1.65 -24.10 -9.87
N GLU A 356 0.97 -25.01 -10.58
CA GLU A 356 1.59 -26.02 -11.46
C GLU A 356 1.56 -25.59 -12.93
N LYS A 357 0.50 -24.90 -13.35
CA LYS A 357 0.21 -24.59 -14.76
C LYS A 357 0.64 -23.19 -15.21
N THR A 358 1.03 -22.31 -14.28
CA THR A 358 1.32 -20.90 -14.58
C THR A 358 2.62 -20.46 -13.91
N HIS A 359 3.21 -19.38 -14.43
CA HIS A 359 4.35 -18.72 -13.79
C HIS A 359 3.89 -17.64 -12.82
N SER A 360 4.75 -17.33 -11.84
CA SER A 360 4.56 -16.18 -10.97
C SER A 360 5.17 -14.90 -11.56
N LEU A 361 4.50 -13.78 -11.31
CA LEU A 361 4.92 -12.42 -11.64
C LEU A 361 6.21 -11.99 -10.93
N TRP A 362 6.42 -12.43 -9.69
CA TRP A 362 7.49 -11.87 -8.86
C TRP A 362 8.90 -12.13 -9.37
N PRO A 363 9.26 -13.34 -9.84
CA PRO A 363 10.55 -13.56 -10.51
C PRO A 363 10.77 -12.67 -11.74
N PHE A 364 9.72 -12.42 -12.54
CA PHE A 364 9.77 -11.55 -13.72
C PHE A 364 10.07 -10.09 -13.32
N LEU A 365 9.35 -9.54 -12.34
CA LEU A 365 9.63 -8.18 -11.84
C LEU A 365 11.02 -8.08 -11.16
N LEU A 366 11.47 -9.12 -10.48
CA LEU A 366 12.80 -9.15 -9.84
C LEU A 366 13.95 -9.21 -10.86
N GLN A 367 13.76 -9.79 -12.05
CA GLN A 367 14.75 -9.71 -13.13
C GLN A 367 14.95 -8.26 -13.61
N ARG A 368 13.88 -7.44 -13.58
CA ARG A 368 13.90 -6.02 -13.95
C ARG A 368 14.08 -5.08 -12.75
N LYS A 369 14.56 -5.59 -11.60
CA LYS A 369 14.67 -4.82 -10.34
C LYS A 369 15.38 -3.47 -10.50
N GLN A 370 16.39 -3.37 -11.37
CA GLN A 370 17.16 -2.14 -11.57
C GLN A 370 16.36 -1.03 -12.26
N GLU A 371 15.54 -1.36 -13.28
CA GLU A 371 14.63 -0.40 -13.95
C GLU A 371 13.53 0.11 -13.00
N LEU A 372 13.13 -0.74 -12.06
CA LEU A 372 11.99 -0.54 -11.18
C LEU A 372 12.40 0.08 -9.83
N ARG A 373 13.69 0.34 -9.61
CA ARG A 373 14.25 0.83 -8.34
C ARG A 373 14.05 2.33 -8.20
N ASN A 374 13.68 2.78 -7.01
CA ASN A 374 13.74 4.18 -6.64
C ASN A 374 15.21 4.57 -6.31
N PRO A 375 15.83 5.50 -7.05
CA PRO A 375 17.21 5.92 -6.79
C PRO A 375 17.35 6.77 -5.52
N LEU A 376 16.25 7.37 -5.03
CA LEU A 376 16.23 8.19 -3.82
C LEU A 376 16.06 7.36 -2.54
N TYR A 377 15.93 6.04 -2.64
CA TYR A 377 15.70 5.18 -1.48
C TYR A 377 16.86 5.18 -0.50
N ARG A 378 16.62 5.62 0.74
CA ARG A 378 17.64 5.78 1.80
C ARG A 378 17.90 4.52 2.63
N GLY A 379 17.32 3.38 2.26
CA GLY A 379 17.50 2.12 2.97
C GLY A 379 16.51 1.87 4.11
N PHE A 380 16.55 0.65 4.64
CA PHE A 380 15.55 0.10 5.58
C PHE A 380 15.50 0.85 6.93
N THR A 381 16.64 1.28 7.45
CA THR A 381 16.77 1.92 8.77
C THR A 381 16.44 3.41 8.78
N ALA A 382 16.37 4.07 7.62
CA ALA A 382 16.20 5.51 7.51
C ALA A 382 14.81 6.00 7.93
N TYR A 383 13.77 5.16 7.79
CA TYR A 383 12.38 5.50 8.10
C TYR A 383 11.68 4.32 8.77
N LYS A 384 11.59 4.33 10.11
CA LYS A 384 10.88 3.29 10.88
C LYS A 384 9.39 3.31 10.61
N GLU A 385 8.76 4.48 10.72
CA GLU A 385 7.32 4.68 10.56
C GLU A 385 7.05 5.84 9.60
N LEU A 386 5.86 5.84 8.97
CA LEU A 386 5.38 6.94 8.14
C LEU A 386 4.11 7.54 8.73
N GLN A 387 4.04 8.87 8.78
CA GLN A 387 2.87 9.64 9.23
C GLN A 387 2.45 10.61 8.12
N PRO A 388 1.68 10.15 7.11
CA PRO A 388 1.27 10.98 5.99
C PRO A 388 0.36 12.13 6.43
N ASN A 389 0.48 13.26 5.73
CA ASN A 389 -0.49 14.34 5.83
C ASN A 389 -1.74 13.95 5.04
N THR A 390 -2.89 13.88 5.71
CA THR A 390 -4.16 13.53 5.05
C THR A 390 -5.07 14.74 4.80
N LEU A 391 -4.56 15.98 4.87
CA LEU A 391 -5.29 17.16 4.41
C LEU A 391 -5.57 17.06 2.89
N PRO A 392 -6.75 17.49 2.38
CA PRO A 392 -7.16 17.23 1.00
C PRO A 392 -6.16 17.66 -0.08
N PHE A 393 -5.49 18.80 0.12
CA PHE A 393 -4.46 19.32 -0.82
C PHE A 393 -3.20 18.44 -0.91
N SER A 394 -3.03 17.46 -0.02
CA SER A 394 -1.90 16.51 -0.03
C SER A 394 -2.16 15.28 -0.92
N PHE A 395 -3.34 15.17 -1.51
CA PHE A 395 -3.70 14.12 -2.48
C PHE A 395 -3.66 14.67 -3.89
N GLN A 396 -2.87 14.04 -4.76
CA GLN A 396 -2.65 14.48 -6.12
C GLN A 396 -3.37 13.56 -7.11
N PHE A 397 -3.76 14.07 -8.28
CA PHE A 397 -4.26 13.23 -9.36
C PHE A 397 -3.12 12.43 -10.00
N TRP A 398 -3.25 11.10 -10.07
CA TRP A 398 -2.19 10.24 -10.58
C TRP A 398 -2.18 10.16 -12.12
N CYS A 399 -1.54 11.16 -12.76
CA CYS A 399 -1.39 11.23 -14.21
C CYS A 399 -0.78 9.95 -14.83
N GLY A 400 0.22 9.33 -14.17
CA GLY A 400 0.90 8.14 -14.67
C GLY A 400 0.04 6.86 -14.71
N MET A 401 -1.07 6.84 -13.96
CA MET A 401 -2.10 5.80 -14.06
C MET A 401 -3.15 6.17 -15.11
N TYR A 402 -3.79 7.34 -14.96
CA TYR A 402 -5.03 7.67 -15.67
C TYR A 402 -4.83 8.29 -17.06
N ASN A 403 -3.69 8.93 -17.33
CA ASN A 403 -3.37 9.56 -18.61
C ASN A 403 -2.27 8.80 -19.39
N ARG A 404 -1.96 7.55 -18.98
CA ARG A 404 -0.84 6.76 -19.53
C ARG A 404 -0.94 6.44 -21.02
N PHE A 405 -2.17 6.40 -21.55
CA PHE A 405 -2.49 6.02 -22.94
C PHE A 405 -3.12 7.16 -23.75
N ASP A 406 -3.01 8.41 -23.29
CA ASP A 406 -3.52 9.57 -24.03
C ASP A 406 -2.87 9.65 -25.42
N LYS A 407 -3.72 9.88 -26.43
CA LYS A 407 -3.36 9.93 -27.86
C LYS A 407 -3.12 11.36 -28.34
N GLY A 408 -3.38 12.38 -27.52
CA GLY A 408 -3.33 13.79 -27.90
C GLY A 408 -2.27 14.64 -27.19
N MET A 409 -1.92 14.32 -25.93
CA MET A 409 -0.83 14.99 -25.22
C MET A 409 0.35 14.05 -25.02
N HIS A 410 1.56 14.50 -25.37
CA HIS A 410 2.78 13.81 -24.94
C HIS A 410 2.77 13.62 -23.42
N PRO A 411 3.20 12.46 -22.90
CA PRO A 411 3.39 12.27 -21.47
C PRO A 411 4.26 13.42 -20.93
N LYS A 412 3.73 14.18 -19.97
CA LYS A 412 4.52 15.21 -19.28
C LYS A 412 5.71 14.49 -18.65
N GLN A 413 6.91 14.80 -19.13
CA GLN A 413 8.14 14.13 -18.73
C GLN A 413 8.23 14.10 -17.20
N CYS A 414 8.23 12.90 -16.61
CA CYS A 414 8.31 12.79 -15.17
C CYS A 414 9.72 13.24 -14.74
N VAL A 415 9.80 14.11 -13.73
CA VAL A 415 11.08 14.54 -13.16
C VAL A 415 11.87 13.34 -12.62
N LEU A 416 11.18 12.29 -12.14
CA LEU A 416 11.79 11.03 -11.76
C LEU A 416 12.37 10.26 -12.95
N ASP A 417 11.71 10.27 -14.12
CA ASP A 417 12.25 9.61 -15.33
C ASP A 417 13.46 10.35 -15.89
N GLN A 418 13.45 11.68 -15.85
CA GLN A 418 14.63 12.50 -16.16
C GLN A 418 15.78 12.18 -15.19
N LEU A 419 15.50 12.14 -13.88
CA LEU A 419 16.49 11.78 -12.85
C LEU A 419 17.04 10.36 -13.04
N LEU A 420 16.17 9.38 -13.29
CA LEU A 420 16.53 7.99 -13.59
C LEU A 420 17.41 7.89 -14.83
N SER A 421 17.07 8.63 -15.89
CA SER A 421 17.88 8.71 -17.12
C SER A 421 19.26 9.29 -16.83
N CYS A 422 19.34 10.43 -16.12
CA CYS A 422 20.61 11.03 -15.71
C CYS A 422 21.45 10.12 -14.81
N ILE A 423 20.83 9.36 -13.91
CA ILE A 423 21.52 8.39 -13.04
C ILE A 423 22.01 7.18 -13.85
N SER A 424 21.21 6.66 -14.79
CA SER A 424 21.63 5.58 -15.68
C SER A 424 22.78 6.01 -16.59
N GLN A 425 22.73 7.24 -17.12
CA GLN A 425 23.83 7.85 -17.86
C GLN A 425 25.07 8.01 -16.98
N LYS A 426 24.92 8.50 -15.75
CA LYS A 426 26.02 8.62 -14.78
C LYS A 426 26.71 7.28 -14.55
N VAL A 427 25.96 6.21 -14.23
CA VAL A 427 26.54 4.86 -14.02
C VAL A 427 27.26 4.38 -15.28
N THR A 428 26.67 4.58 -16.46
CA THR A 428 27.31 4.20 -17.74
C THR A 428 28.62 4.97 -17.98
N LEU A 429 28.67 6.24 -17.59
CA LEU A 429 29.87 7.08 -17.66
C LEU A 429 30.93 6.71 -16.62
N GLU A 430 30.53 6.33 -15.40
CA GLU A 430 31.44 5.84 -14.35
C GLU A 430 32.06 4.48 -14.73
N ASP A 431 31.28 3.56 -15.29
CA ASP A 431 31.78 2.31 -15.86
C ASP A 431 32.75 2.57 -17.04
N SER A 432 32.41 3.52 -17.92
CA SER A 432 33.26 3.89 -19.06
C SER A 432 34.56 4.55 -18.62
N ALA A 433 34.52 5.43 -17.61
CA ALA A 433 35.71 6.03 -17.00
C ALA A 433 36.61 4.96 -16.37
N SER A 434 36.03 4.05 -15.59
CA SER A 434 36.75 2.92 -14.99
C SER A 434 37.41 2.02 -16.04
N GLN A 435 36.76 1.78 -17.18
CA GLN A 435 37.35 1.01 -18.29
C GLN A 435 38.49 1.77 -19.00
N LEU A 436 38.43 3.10 -19.07
CA LEU A 436 39.49 3.94 -19.62
C LEU A 436 40.69 4.02 -18.67
N GLU A 437 40.46 4.16 -17.37
CA GLU A 437 41.51 4.12 -16.34
C GLU A 437 42.24 2.78 -16.35
N ASN A 438 41.52 1.66 -16.41
CA ASN A 438 42.11 0.32 -16.55
C ASN A 438 42.82 0.09 -17.91
N ARG A 439 42.69 1.01 -18.87
CA ARG A 439 43.40 1.00 -20.16
C ARG A 439 44.55 2.00 -20.25
N LEU A 440 44.73 2.87 -19.25
CA LEU A 440 45.95 3.67 -19.14
C LEU A 440 47.10 2.75 -18.75
N PRO A 441 48.19 2.68 -19.54
CA PRO A 441 49.37 1.95 -19.11
C PRO A 441 49.99 2.65 -17.89
N ILE A 442 50.51 1.85 -16.94
CA ILE A 442 51.27 2.34 -15.80
C ILE A 442 52.55 3.00 -16.33
N LEU A 443 52.50 4.31 -16.54
CA LEU A 443 53.62 5.16 -16.97
C LEU A 443 54.32 5.83 -15.79
N ASP A 444 54.38 5.16 -14.65
CA ASP A 444 55.29 5.51 -13.55
C ASP A 444 56.70 4.95 -13.84
N GLY A 445 57.36 5.59 -14.81
CA GLY A 445 58.80 5.46 -15.06
C GLY A 445 59.50 6.79 -14.77
N PRO A 446 60.58 6.83 -13.97
CA PRO A 446 61.16 8.09 -13.52
C PRO A 446 61.81 8.87 -14.68
N LEU A 447 61.42 10.15 -14.82
CA LEU A 447 62.03 11.09 -15.75
C LEU A 447 63.52 11.31 -15.43
N PRO A 448 64.45 11.15 -16.40
CA PRO A 448 65.87 11.42 -16.19
C PRO A 448 66.13 12.94 -16.13
N SER A 449 67.00 13.35 -15.20
CA SER A 449 67.20 14.75 -14.85
C SER A 449 68.32 15.46 -15.61
N LYS A 450 68.09 16.76 -15.86
CA LYS A 450 69.06 17.85 -16.15
C LYS A 450 69.70 17.93 -17.55
N GLY A 451 69.65 19.16 -18.08
CA GLY A 451 70.42 19.65 -19.23
C GLY A 451 70.01 21.09 -19.55
N CYS A 452 70.50 22.07 -18.77
CA CYS A 452 70.15 23.49 -18.95
C CYS A 452 71.23 24.22 -19.74
N THR A 453 70.90 24.70 -20.95
CA THR A 453 71.67 25.70 -21.72
C THR A 453 70.75 26.49 -22.67
N SER A 454 70.55 27.77 -22.39
CA SER A 454 70.30 28.85 -23.38
C SER A 454 71.66 29.39 -23.88
N PRO A 455 71.79 30.20 -24.95
CA PRO A 455 70.82 31.13 -25.57
C PRO A 455 70.45 30.70 -27.02
N GLU A 456 69.92 31.50 -27.97
CA GLU A 456 69.67 32.97 -28.07
C GLU A 456 68.42 33.31 -28.92
N ALA A 457 68.33 34.52 -29.51
CA ALA A 457 67.15 35.04 -30.20
C ALA A 457 67.26 35.07 -31.74
N GLY A 458 66.12 34.89 -32.41
CA GLY A 458 65.93 35.14 -33.85
C GLY A 458 64.44 35.25 -34.20
N ALA A 459 64.04 36.33 -34.87
CA ALA A 459 62.62 36.65 -35.09
C ALA A 459 62.17 36.39 -36.54
N ALA A 460 61.01 35.73 -36.70
CA ALA A 460 60.16 35.79 -37.89
C ALA A 460 58.73 35.32 -37.55
N ALA A 461 57.71 35.88 -38.20
CA ALA A 461 56.31 35.75 -37.80
C ALA A 461 55.46 34.82 -38.69
N ALA A 462 54.49 34.12 -38.11
CA ALA A 462 53.32 33.58 -38.83
C ALA A 462 52.08 33.45 -37.93
N LYS A 463 51.08 34.28 -38.23
CA LYS A 463 49.67 34.36 -37.75
C LYS A 463 49.07 33.14 -37.01
N ALA A 464 48.53 33.40 -35.81
CA ALA A 464 47.39 32.66 -35.26
C ALA A 464 46.07 33.20 -35.84
N PRO A 465 45.01 32.37 -36.00
CA PRO A 465 43.70 32.82 -36.47
C PRO A 465 42.88 33.53 -35.37
N THR A 466 42.21 34.62 -35.75
CA THR A 466 41.38 35.46 -34.89
C THR A 466 40.01 34.83 -34.60
N PRO A 467 39.44 34.96 -33.39
CA PRO A 467 38.01 34.78 -33.17
C PRO A 467 37.21 36.01 -33.69
N PRO A 468 35.94 35.88 -34.10
CA PRO A 468 35.12 37.02 -34.49
C PRO A 468 34.67 37.89 -33.29
N GLN A 469 35.34 39.05 -33.15
CA GLN A 469 34.76 40.30 -32.65
C GLN A 469 33.75 40.87 -33.68
N ASP A 470 32.86 41.82 -33.43
CA ASP A 470 32.32 42.46 -32.21
C ASP A 470 31.06 43.26 -32.62
N CYS A 471 30.26 43.66 -31.62
CA CYS A 471 29.59 44.98 -31.51
C CYS A 471 28.80 44.95 -30.18
N ALA A 472 29.31 45.50 -29.07
CA ALA A 472 29.34 46.92 -28.74
C ALA A 472 27.98 47.62 -28.99
N GLY A 473 27.33 48.30 -28.04
CA GLY A 473 27.68 48.62 -26.65
C GLY A 473 26.84 49.84 -26.23
N GLY A 474 26.15 49.79 -25.09
CA GLY A 474 25.21 50.86 -24.67
C GLY A 474 24.91 50.80 -23.17
N ALA A 475 24.87 51.96 -22.52
CA ALA A 475 24.94 52.08 -21.07
C ALA A 475 23.64 51.72 -20.32
N ALA A 476 23.80 51.32 -19.05
CA ALA A 476 22.70 51.03 -18.14
C ALA A 476 22.05 52.31 -17.58
N PRO A 477 20.71 52.34 -17.39
CA PRO A 477 20.05 53.36 -16.61
C PRO A 477 19.92 52.95 -15.13
N VAL A 478 20.16 53.91 -14.25
CA VAL A 478 20.01 53.81 -12.79
C VAL A 478 18.54 53.95 -12.39
N LEU A 479 18.11 53.21 -11.36
CA LEU A 479 16.80 53.39 -10.72
C LEU A 479 16.81 54.62 -9.79
N SER A 480 15.90 55.57 -10.01
CA SER A 480 15.64 56.66 -9.06
C SER A 480 14.17 57.08 -9.02
N ASN A 481 13.69 57.32 -7.79
CA ASN A 481 12.33 57.65 -7.34
C ASN A 481 11.54 58.67 -8.19
N GLY A 482 10.20 58.57 -8.16
CA GLY A 482 9.28 59.56 -8.73
C GLY A 482 8.75 60.59 -7.71
N PRO A 483 7.81 61.47 -8.14
CA PRO A 483 6.75 62.03 -7.28
C PRO A 483 5.36 62.00 -7.99
N SER A 484 4.24 61.57 -7.39
CA SER A 484 3.38 62.21 -6.35
C SER A 484 2.15 62.98 -6.88
N LEU A 485 0.97 62.49 -6.47
CA LEU A 485 -0.30 63.20 -6.16
C LEU A 485 -1.22 63.78 -7.26
N GLY A 486 -2.47 63.29 -7.24
CA GLY A 486 -3.69 63.93 -7.76
C GLY A 486 -4.94 63.17 -7.24
N GLN A 487 -5.84 63.84 -6.50
CA GLN A 487 -6.97 63.22 -5.78
C GLN A 487 -8.32 63.37 -6.53
N GLN A 488 -9.23 62.39 -6.35
CA GLN A 488 -10.68 62.51 -6.05
C GLN A 488 -11.33 61.11 -6.15
N LYS A 489 -11.81 60.48 -5.06
CA LYS A 489 -13.09 60.66 -4.32
C LYS A 489 -14.35 60.16 -5.08
N HIS A 490 -14.93 59.06 -4.56
CA HIS A 490 -16.35 58.66 -4.41
C HIS A 490 -16.33 57.14 -4.14
N GLU A 491 -17.13 56.50 -3.30
CA GLU A 491 -17.96 56.82 -2.13
C GLU A 491 -18.50 55.45 -1.67
N GLU A 492 -18.53 55.15 -0.37
CA GLU A 492 -19.07 53.87 0.15
C GLU A 492 -20.58 53.96 0.41
N SER A 493 -21.32 52.87 0.18
CA SER A 493 -22.41 52.46 1.08
C SER A 493 -22.84 50.99 0.88
N PRO A 494 -23.25 50.28 1.95
CA PRO A 494 -23.60 48.86 1.92
C PRO A 494 -25.12 48.62 1.70
N ALA A 495 -25.47 47.43 1.24
CA ALA A 495 -26.85 46.95 1.19
C ALA A 495 -27.09 45.81 2.19
N GLN A 496 -28.16 45.93 2.98
CA GLN A 496 -28.60 44.97 4.00
C GLN A 496 -29.32 43.75 3.40
N PRO A 497 -29.44 42.64 4.15
CA PRO A 497 -30.22 41.46 3.73
C PRO A 497 -31.72 41.75 3.74
N GLN A 498 -32.46 41.14 2.81
CA GLN A 498 -33.93 41.17 2.82
C GLN A 498 -34.52 39.94 3.49
N ASP A 499 -35.45 40.22 4.39
CA ASP A 499 -36.36 39.30 5.05
C ASP A 499 -37.35 38.69 4.03
N LEU A 500 -37.69 37.41 4.19
CA LEU A 500 -38.89 36.83 3.59
C LEU A 500 -39.65 36.03 4.65
N GLY A 501 -40.75 36.65 5.10
CA GLY A 501 -41.61 36.11 6.14
C GLY A 501 -42.47 34.92 5.70
N ALA A 502 -43.10 34.31 6.69
CA ALA A 502 -43.90 33.10 6.54
C ALA A 502 -45.23 33.32 5.79
N SER A 503 -45.63 32.31 5.02
CA SER A 503 -47.03 32.05 4.67
C SER A 503 -47.41 30.63 5.09
N ARG A 504 -48.55 30.52 5.77
CA ARG A 504 -49.22 29.24 6.05
C ARG A 504 -49.98 28.78 4.81
N GLU A 505 -50.07 27.47 4.59
CA GLU A 505 -51.23 26.87 3.94
C GLU A 505 -51.73 25.68 4.77
N ASP A 506 -53.00 25.74 5.16
CA ASP A 506 -53.77 24.60 5.64
C ASP A 506 -54.31 23.81 4.43
N GLY A 507 -54.37 22.47 4.53
CA GLY A 507 -54.82 21.63 3.42
C GLY A 507 -55.22 20.22 3.84
N GLN A 508 -56.42 20.05 4.39
CA GLN A 508 -57.04 18.74 4.62
C GLN A 508 -57.77 18.21 3.39
N ALA A 509 -57.47 16.98 2.94
CA ALA A 509 -58.37 16.01 2.29
C ALA A 509 -57.59 14.69 2.09
N GLN A 510 -57.88 13.60 2.81
CA GLN A 510 -58.96 12.62 2.62
C GLN A 510 -58.84 11.67 1.39
N HIS A 511 -58.84 10.38 1.74
CA HIS A 511 -59.39 9.19 1.05
C HIS A 511 -58.60 8.34 0.02
N GLN A 512 -58.48 7.06 0.43
CA GLN A 512 -58.69 5.80 -0.32
C GLN A 512 -57.62 5.31 -1.31
N GLY A 513 -57.29 4.01 -1.18
CA GLY A 513 -56.33 3.26 -1.99
C GLY A 513 -55.71 2.13 -1.17
#